data_AF-A0A4Q4CTB3-F1
#
_entry.id   AF-A0A4Q4CTB3-F1
#
_cell.length_a   1.000
_cell.length_b   1.000
_cell.length_c   1.000
_cell.angle_alpha   90.00
_cell.angle_beta   90.00
_cell.angle_gamma   90.00
#
_symmetry.space_group_name_H-M   'P 1'
#
loop_
_entity.id
_entity.type
_entity.pdbx_description
1 polymer ?
#
loop_
_entity_poly.entity_id
_entity_poly.type
_entity_poly.pdbx_seq_one_letter_code
_entity_poly.pdbx_strand_id
1 'polypeptide(L)'
;MNGPAPPASLPLRDKAPPRALPGEEPDRAAPLAARQRTLDRALARLAGVVTGPGLARPGLAAEPGSLGLFLAPEMARGPAEAFLAETEFARLQPLPDGSLLLP
;
A
#
# COMPACT_ATOMS: atom_id res chain seq x y z
N MET A 1 -10.35 -24.70 -38.92
CA MET A 1 -10.47 -24.63 -37.45
C MET A 1 -9.36 -23.72 -36.95
N ASN A 2 -9.67 -22.46 -36.64
CA ASN A 2 -8.68 -21.51 -36.12
C ASN A 2 -8.65 -21.63 -34.59
N GLY A 3 -7.50 -22.04 -34.04
CA GLY A 3 -7.30 -22.11 -32.59
C GLY A 3 -7.27 -20.70 -31.95
N PRO A 4 -7.55 -20.59 -30.64
CA PRO A 4 -7.53 -19.30 -29.95
C PRO A 4 -6.12 -18.70 -29.93
N ALA A 5 -6.05 -17.38 -30.15
CA ALA A 5 -4.81 -16.60 -30.07
C ALA A 5 -4.22 -16.67 -28.64
N PRO A 6 -2.88 -16.69 -28.49
CA PRO A 6 -2.24 -16.71 -27.17
C PRO A 6 -2.53 -15.41 -26.39
N PRO A 7 -2.63 -15.47 -25.05
CA PRO A 7 -2.88 -14.29 -24.24
C PRO A 7 -1.74 -13.28 -24.41
N ALA A 8 -2.10 -12.00 -24.54
CA ALA A 8 -1.16 -10.89 -24.65
C ALA A 8 -0.14 -10.95 -23.51
N SER A 9 1.15 -11.03 -23.86
CA SER A 9 2.26 -11.03 -22.91
C SER A 9 2.18 -9.80 -22.02
N LEU A 10 2.12 -10.02 -20.70
CA LEU A 10 2.16 -8.95 -19.72
C LEU A 10 3.45 -8.13 -19.92
N PRO A 11 3.40 -6.79 -19.73
CA PRO A 11 4.59 -5.96 -19.87
C PRO A 11 5.67 -6.42 -18.89
N LEU A 12 6.88 -6.59 -19.42
CA LEU A 12 8.06 -6.94 -18.62
C LEU A 12 8.36 -5.76 -17.69
N ARG A 13 8.53 -6.00 -16.39
CA ARG A 13 9.02 -4.96 -15.48
C ARG A 13 10.49 -4.70 -15.79
N ASP A 14 10.80 -3.53 -16.36
CA ASP A 14 12.17 -3.07 -16.68
C ASP A 14 13.04 -2.77 -15.46
N LYS A 15 12.45 -2.76 -14.26
CA LYS A 15 13.16 -2.45 -13.02
C LYS A 15 13.31 -3.72 -12.21
N ALA A 16 14.52 -3.93 -11.69
CA ALA A 16 14.78 -4.97 -10.70
C ALA A 16 13.72 -4.88 -9.59
N PRO A 17 13.17 -6.02 -9.12
CA PRO A 17 12.22 -6.00 -8.02
C PRO A 17 12.86 -5.27 -6.84
N PRO A 18 12.09 -4.41 -6.12
CA PRO A 18 12.60 -3.77 -4.92
C PRO A 18 13.17 -4.84 -3.99
N ARG A 19 14.39 -4.60 -3.49
CA ARG A 19 15.08 -5.54 -2.62
C ARG A 19 14.24 -5.71 -1.36
N ALA A 20 13.70 -6.91 -1.15
CA ALA A 20 12.97 -7.22 0.07
C ALA A 20 13.90 -6.96 1.26
N LEU A 21 13.51 -6.05 2.14
CA LEU A 21 14.18 -5.88 3.43
C LEU A 21 13.85 -7.12 4.27
N PRO A 22 14.80 -7.67 5.05
CA PRO A 22 14.49 -8.73 5.99
C PRO A 22 13.46 -8.22 7.00
N GLY A 23 12.26 -8.76 6.93
CA GLY A 23 11.12 -8.45 7.79
C GLY A 23 10.18 -9.64 7.86
N GLU A 24 9.32 -9.70 8.89
CA GLU A 24 8.26 -10.70 8.97
C GLU A 24 7.27 -10.43 7.82
N GLU A 25 7.40 -11.15 6.71
CA GLU A 25 6.34 -11.22 5.70
C GLU A 25 5.08 -11.73 6.40
N PRO A 26 3.93 -11.05 6.30
CA PRO A 26 2.70 -11.55 6.88
C PRO A 26 2.36 -12.89 6.22
N ASP A 27 2.43 -13.98 7.00
CA ASP A 27 1.95 -15.28 6.53
C ASP A 27 0.47 -15.14 6.16
N ARG A 28 0.17 -15.31 4.86
CA ARG A 28 -1.20 -15.17 4.34
C ARG A 28 -2.15 -16.21 4.92
N ALA A 29 -1.63 -17.36 5.37
CA ALA A 29 -2.40 -18.40 6.04
C ALA A 29 -2.64 -18.11 7.52
N ALA A 30 -1.95 -17.11 8.10
CA ALA A 30 -2.12 -16.77 9.50
C ALA A 30 -3.53 -16.20 9.78
N PRO A 31 -4.07 -16.45 10.99
CA PRO A 31 -5.31 -15.84 11.43
C PRO A 31 -5.33 -14.33 11.24
N LEU A 32 -6.50 -13.76 10.91
CA LEU A 32 -6.67 -12.32 10.64
C LEU A 32 -6.07 -11.43 11.73
N ALA A 33 -6.30 -11.78 13.00
CA ALA A 33 -5.78 -11.05 14.15
C ALA A 33 -4.24 -11.11 14.25
N ALA A 34 -3.62 -12.21 13.83
CA ALA A 34 -2.15 -12.30 13.79
C ALA A 34 -1.59 -11.42 12.68
N ARG A 35 -2.20 -11.43 11.50
CA ARG A 35 -1.84 -10.54 10.38
C ARG A 35 -1.99 -9.07 10.75
N GLN A 36 -3.10 -8.70 11.41
CA GLN A 36 -3.30 -7.34 11.91
C GLN A 36 -2.19 -6.93 12.88
N ARG A 37 -1.83 -7.78 13.86
CA ARG A 37 -0.74 -7.48 14.80
C ARG A 37 0.62 -7.32 14.10
N THR A 38 0.93 -8.16 13.13
CA THR A 38 2.19 -8.05 12.36
C THR A 38 2.25 -6.71 11.62
N LEU A 39 1.14 -6.33 10.99
CA LEU A 39 1.01 -5.06 10.29
C LEU A 39 1.14 -3.87 11.25
N ASP A 40 0.44 -3.88 12.38
CA ASP A 40 0.51 -2.82 13.39
C ASP A 40 1.96 -2.63 13.88
N ARG A 41 2.68 -3.74 14.12
CA ARG A 41 4.10 -3.70 14.49
C ARG A 41 4.98 -3.15 13.37
N ALA A 42 4.72 -3.50 12.12
CA ALA A 42 5.48 -3.00 10.98
C ALA A 42 5.30 -1.48 10.83
N LEU A 43 4.05 -1.00 10.89
CA LEU A 43 3.71 0.42 10.80
C LEU A 43 4.32 1.23 11.95
N ALA A 44 4.27 0.72 13.18
CA ALA A 44 4.85 1.40 14.35
C ALA A 44 6.38 1.59 14.26
N ARG A 45 7.08 0.87 13.38
CA ARG A 45 8.53 0.99 13.18
C ARG A 45 8.91 1.99 12.09
N LEU A 46 7.95 2.52 11.34
CA LEU A 46 8.19 3.51 10.29
C LEU A 46 8.39 4.89 10.90
N ALA A 47 9.65 5.32 11.01
CA ALA A 47 9.98 6.64 11.53
C ALA A 47 9.39 7.75 10.63
N GLY A 48 8.70 8.71 11.25
CA GLY A 48 8.11 9.85 10.54
C GLY A 48 6.81 9.55 9.81
N VAL A 49 6.27 8.32 9.96
CA VAL A 49 4.96 7.95 9.44
C VAL A 49 3.92 8.06 10.56
N VAL A 50 2.83 8.75 10.25
CA VAL A 50 1.63 8.84 11.09
C VAL A 50 0.51 8.08 10.39
N THR A 51 -0.27 7.32 11.14
CA THR A 51 -1.42 6.59 10.61
C THR A 51 -2.72 7.26 11.03
N GLY A 52 -3.71 7.30 10.12
CA GLY A 52 -5.04 7.85 10.41
C GLY A 52 -6.07 7.35 9.40
N PRO A 53 -7.33 7.82 9.46
CA PRO A 53 -8.32 7.53 8.42
C PRO A 53 -7.82 8.01 7.05
N GLY A 54 -8.03 7.21 5.99
CA GLY A 54 -7.67 7.62 4.63
C GLY A 54 -8.46 8.84 4.16
N LEU A 55 -7.82 9.77 3.43
CA LEU A 55 -8.48 11.00 2.96
C LEU A 55 -9.16 10.79 1.60
N ALA A 56 -10.43 11.14 1.49
CA ALA A 56 -11.10 11.15 0.19
C ALA A 56 -10.68 12.38 -0.65
N ARG A 57 -10.47 12.19 -1.95
CA ARG A 57 -10.31 13.29 -2.93
C ARG A 57 -11.09 12.96 -4.21
N PRO A 58 -11.35 13.93 -5.11
CA PRO A 58 -11.95 13.64 -6.39
C PRO A 58 -11.18 12.55 -7.15
N GLY A 59 -11.88 11.51 -7.57
CA GLY A 59 -11.30 10.34 -8.25
C GLY A 59 -10.68 9.27 -7.32
N LEU A 60 -10.69 9.46 -6.00
CA LEU A 60 -10.15 8.50 -5.05
C LEU A 60 -11.01 8.43 -3.78
N ALA A 61 -11.88 7.41 -3.71
CA ALA A 61 -12.66 7.12 -2.52
C ALA A 61 -11.78 6.41 -1.47
N ALA A 62 -11.97 6.78 -0.20
CA ALA A 62 -11.44 6.03 0.93
C ALA A 62 -12.50 5.01 1.36
N GLU A 63 -12.20 3.73 1.22
CA GLU A 63 -13.08 2.67 1.73
C GLU A 63 -13.19 2.77 3.26
N PRO A 64 -14.37 2.50 3.85
CA PRO A 64 -14.52 2.47 5.30
C PRO A 64 -13.53 1.50 5.96
N GLY A 65 -12.79 1.97 6.96
CA GLY A 65 -11.77 1.17 7.64
C GLY A 65 -10.42 1.13 6.94
N SER A 66 -10.25 1.83 5.81
CA SER A 66 -8.92 2.06 5.23
C SER A 66 -8.07 2.95 6.13
N LEU A 67 -6.77 2.63 6.18
CA LEU A 67 -5.79 3.33 7.00
C LEU A 67 -4.85 4.12 6.07
N GLY A 68 -4.92 5.45 6.14
CA GLY A 68 -3.98 6.33 5.47
C GLY A 68 -2.63 6.32 6.18
N LEU A 69 -1.55 6.30 5.39
CA LEU A 69 -0.17 6.45 5.83
C LEU A 69 0.33 7.83 5.41
N PHE A 70 0.63 8.66 6.39
CA PHE A 70 0.99 10.06 6.22
C PHE A 70 2.44 10.28 6.60
N LEU A 71 3.16 11.12 5.85
CA LEU A 71 4.43 11.64 6.34
C LEU A 71 4.19 12.83 7.27
N ALA A 72 5.01 12.97 8.31
CA ALA A 72 5.07 14.20 9.08
C ALA A 72 5.33 15.40 8.12
N PRO A 73 4.68 16.56 8.32
CA PRO A 73 4.77 17.70 7.39
C PRO A 73 6.22 18.11 7.05
N GLU A 74 7.11 18.07 8.03
CA GLU A 74 8.53 18.39 7.88
C GLU A 74 9.31 17.41 6.98
N MET A 75 8.79 16.18 6.82
CA MET A 75 9.34 15.11 5.98
C MET A 75 8.61 14.99 4.63
N ALA A 76 7.39 15.53 4.52
CA ALA A 76 6.57 15.52 3.30
C ALA A 76 7.05 16.55 2.25
N ARG A 77 8.32 16.47 1.84
CA ARG A 77 8.95 17.42 0.90
C ARG A 77 8.92 16.96 -0.56
N GLY A 78 8.24 15.85 -0.84
CA GLY A 78 8.10 15.30 -2.19
C GLY A 78 7.20 16.17 -3.08
N PRO A 79 7.18 15.90 -4.40
CA PRO A 79 6.25 16.55 -5.29
C PRO A 79 4.80 16.09 -5.00
N ALA A 80 3.81 16.88 -5.40
CA ALA A 80 2.41 16.63 -5.03
C ALA A 80 1.88 15.28 -5.56
N GLU A 81 2.36 14.83 -6.72
CA GLU A 81 2.04 13.53 -7.31
C GLU A 81 2.59 12.32 -6.54
N ALA A 82 3.49 12.53 -5.57
CA ALA A 82 3.95 11.47 -4.67
C ALA A 82 2.96 11.20 -3.52
N PHE A 83 1.83 11.91 -3.48
CA PHE A 83 0.82 11.79 -2.44
C PHE A 83 -0.56 11.54 -3.04
N LEU A 84 -1.30 10.62 -2.40
CA LEU A 84 -2.71 10.39 -2.68
C LEU A 84 -3.49 11.65 -2.36
N ALA A 85 -3.33 12.21 -1.16
CA ALA A 85 -3.96 13.46 -0.76
C ALA A 85 -3.14 14.13 0.35
N GLU A 86 -2.89 15.43 0.25
CA GLU A 86 -2.07 16.17 1.20
C GLU A 86 -0.70 15.49 1.44
N THR A 87 -0.49 14.90 2.61
CA THR A 87 0.72 14.17 3.00
C THR A 87 0.52 12.64 3.07
N GLU A 88 -0.67 12.15 2.68
CA GLU A 88 -0.99 10.72 2.56
C GLU A 88 -0.22 10.14 1.36
N PHE A 89 0.86 9.39 1.61
CA PHE A 89 1.69 8.83 0.54
C PHE A 89 1.25 7.41 0.14
N ALA A 90 0.48 6.74 0.98
CA ALA A 90 -0.07 5.43 0.71
C ALA A 90 -1.33 5.20 1.54
N ARG A 91 -2.19 4.30 1.08
CA ARG A 91 -3.38 3.86 1.81
C ARG A 91 -3.41 2.36 1.90
N LEU A 92 -3.65 1.84 3.09
CA LEU A 92 -3.87 0.43 3.30
C LEU A 92 -5.37 0.14 3.35
N GLN A 93 -5.82 -0.79 2.52
CA GLN A 93 -7.18 -1.30 2.57
C GLN A 93 -7.38 -2.21 3.78
N PRO A 94 -8.57 -2.25 4.38
CA PRO A 94 -8.84 -3.12 5.51
C PRO A 94 -8.59 -4.59 5.13
N LEU A 95 -8.18 -5.40 6.11
CA LEU A 95 -8.13 -6.85 5.92
C LEU A 95 -9.55 -7.40 5.69
N PRO A 96 -9.72 -8.47 4.88
CA PRO A 96 -8.69 -9.37 4.38
C PRO A 96 -7.98 -8.90 3.11
N ASP A 97 -8.45 -7.83 2.45
CA ASP A 97 -7.82 -7.31 1.22
C ASP A 97 -6.39 -6.89 1.51
N GLY A 98 -6.19 -5.98 2.48
CA GLY A 98 -4.85 -5.58 2.92
C GLY A 98 -3.98 -5.00 1.80
N SER A 99 -4.60 -4.59 0.69
CA SER A 99 -3.91 -4.03 -0.47
C SER A 99 -3.38 -2.64 -0.13
N LEU A 100 -2.17 -2.35 -0.62
CA LEU A 100 -1.57 -1.03 -0.51
C LEU A 100 -1.82 -0.24 -1.79
N LEU A 101 -2.53 0.86 -1.65
CA LEU A 101 -2.77 1.83 -2.71
C LEU A 101 -1.69 2.92 -2.65
N LEU A 102 -1.15 3.25 -3.82
CA LEU A 102 -0.12 4.26 -4.04
C LEU A 102 -0.64 5.27 -5.08
N PRO A 103 -0.06 6.49 -5.15
CA PRO A 103 -0.42 7.52 -6.12
C PRO A 103 -0.30 7.08 -7.59
#